data_AF-A0A0N4UPL8-F1
#
_entry.id   AF-A0A0N4UPL8-F1
#
_cell.length_a   1.000
_cell.length_b   1.000
_cell.length_c   1.000
_cell.angle_alpha   90.00
_cell.angle_beta   90.00
_cell.angle_gamma   90.00
#
_symmetry.space_group_name_H-M   'P 1'
#
loop_
_entity.id
_entity.type
_entity.pdbx_description
1 polymer ?
#
loop_
_entity_poly.entity_id
_entity_poly.type
_entity_poly.pdbx_seq_one_letter_code
_entity_poly.pdbx_strand_id
1 'polypeptide(L)'
;MTWERFFWAWHIVNTRSIFSAFDKPHASIDGEEGNSLAVIPFVDMFNHSNDCNAYACWDSIAQRYKIISCKLIANKKQIFLCYGAHSNDVLWMEYGFTLPNNICNKVNISHEVNNVESEISMKILKRLREHFKKKADCVPPKFQSLWIDQISIIEIFL
;
A
#
# COMPACT_ATOMS: atom_id res chain seq x y z
N MET A 1 27.14 -3.12 -12.51
CA MET A 1 26.09 -2.58 -11.62
C MET A 1 26.57 -2.73 -10.19
N THR A 2 26.58 -1.69 -9.36
CA THR A 2 26.85 -1.83 -7.92
C THR A 2 25.59 -2.29 -7.19
N TRP A 3 25.74 -2.89 -6.02
CA TRP A 3 24.60 -3.28 -5.17
C TRP A 3 23.72 -2.08 -4.81
N GLU A 4 24.34 -0.95 -4.47
CA GLU A 4 23.65 0.30 -4.16
C GLU A 4 22.78 0.79 -5.32
N ARG A 5 23.30 0.73 -6.56
CA ARG A 5 22.54 1.15 -7.75
C ARG A 5 21.38 0.21 -8.04
N PHE A 6 21.56 -1.10 -7.83
CA PHE A 6 20.46 -2.06 -7.93
C PHE A 6 19.39 -1.77 -6.88
N PHE A 7 19.77 -1.58 -5.61
CA PHE A 7 18.84 -1.26 -4.53
C PHE A 7 18.07 0.03 -4.80
N TRP A 8 18.76 1.09 -5.21
CA TRP A 8 18.13 2.35 -5.58
C TRP A 8 17.12 2.16 -6.72
N ALA A 9 17.50 1.49 -7.80
CA ALA A 9 16.62 1.26 -8.94
C ALA A 9 15.40 0.41 -8.54
N TRP A 10 15.60 -0.63 -7.74
CA TRP A 10 14.52 -1.47 -7.22
C TRP A 10 13.54 -0.67 -6.36
N HIS A 11 14.03 0.20 -5.46
CA HIS A 11 13.17 1.07 -4.65
C HIS A 11 12.35 2.03 -5.52
N ILE A 12 12.93 2.60 -6.57
CA ILE A 12 12.17 3.45 -7.50
C ILE A 12 11.05 2.66 -8.16
N VAL A 13 11.35 1.49 -8.73
CA VAL A 13 10.33 0.66 -9.40
C VAL A 13 9.25 0.22 -8.40
N ASN A 14 9.63 -0.25 -7.22
CA ASN A 14 8.67 -0.79 -6.25
C ASN A 14 7.74 0.28 -5.68
N THR A 15 8.27 1.47 -5.38
CA THR A 15 7.53 2.53 -4.68
C THR A 15 6.81 3.51 -5.62
N ARG A 16 7.17 3.56 -6.92
CA ARG A 16 6.69 4.60 -7.88
C ARG A 16 6.08 4.05 -9.16
N SER A 17 6.13 2.75 -9.41
CA SER A 17 5.50 2.20 -10.61
C SER A 17 4.00 2.06 -10.43
N ILE A 18 3.29 2.14 -11.56
CA ILE A 18 1.88 1.80 -11.67
C ILE A 18 1.69 0.73 -12.73
N PHE A 19 0.62 -0.05 -12.61
CA PHE A 19 0.20 -0.92 -13.69
C PHE A 19 -0.22 -0.07 -14.89
N SER A 20 0.42 -0.33 -16.01
CA SER A 20 0.14 0.31 -17.28
C SER A 20 -1.21 -0.20 -17.80
N ALA A 21 -2.15 0.71 -17.99
CA ALA A 21 -3.39 0.46 -18.71
C ALA A 21 -3.22 0.59 -20.24
N PHE A 22 -2.00 0.45 -20.79
CA PHE A 22 -1.82 0.48 -22.24
C PHE A 22 -2.51 -0.74 -22.87
N ASP A 23 -3.62 -0.50 -23.57
CA ASP A 23 -4.39 -1.52 -24.30
C ASP A 23 -3.62 -2.18 -25.45
N LYS A 24 -2.38 -1.74 -25.72
CA LYS A 24 -1.58 -2.22 -26.84
C LYS A 24 -0.18 -2.60 -26.39
N PRO A 25 0.27 -3.84 -26.68
CA PRO A 25 1.65 -4.23 -26.44
C PRO A 25 2.59 -3.32 -27.25
N HIS A 26 3.61 -2.81 -26.59
CA HIS A 26 4.67 -2.06 -27.27
C HIS A 26 5.63 -3.06 -27.92
N ALA A 27 6.10 -2.80 -29.14
CA ALA A 27 6.94 -3.74 -29.89
C ALA A 27 8.24 -4.15 -29.18
N SER A 28 8.64 -3.40 -28.15
CA SER A 28 9.85 -3.64 -27.34
C SER A 28 9.56 -4.10 -25.91
N ILE A 29 8.29 -4.29 -25.54
CA ILE A 29 7.87 -4.65 -24.17
C ILE A 29 6.91 -5.82 -24.29
N ASP A 30 7.28 -6.96 -23.72
CA ASP A 30 6.37 -8.09 -23.52
C ASP A 30 5.25 -7.64 -22.57
N GLY A 31 4.14 -7.19 -23.17
CA GLY A 31 3.00 -6.58 -22.48
C GLY A 31 1.72 -7.38 -22.66
N GLU A 32 1.81 -8.67 -22.97
CA GLU A 32 0.65 -9.47 -23.42
C GLU A 32 -0.45 -9.65 -22.36
N GLU A 33 -0.24 -9.30 -21.09
CA GLU A 33 -1.20 -9.60 -20.01
C GLU A 33 -1.56 -8.42 -19.10
N GLY A 34 -1.38 -7.16 -19.53
CA GLY A 34 -1.74 -6.00 -18.69
C GLY A 34 -0.90 -5.85 -17.40
N ASN A 35 0.13 -6.69 -17.25
CA ASN A 35 1.05 -6.71 -16.11
C ASN A 35 2.27 -5.80 -16.32
N SER A 36 2.24 -4.93 -17.33
CA SER A 36 3.33 -3.98 -17.56
C SER A 36 3.38 -2.94 -16.45
N LEU A 37 4.57 -2.69 -15.91
CA LEU A 37 4.80 -1.62 -14.94
C LEU A 37 5.39 -0.40 -15.66
N ALA A 38 4.93 0.79 -15.26
CA ALA A 38 5.47 2.05 -15.75
C ALA A 38 5.73 3.01 -14.59
N VAL A 39 6.87 3.69 -14.62
CA VAL A 39 7.09 4.91 -13.83
C VAL A 39 6.72 6.07 -14.73
N ILE A 40 5.68 6.82 -14.34
CA ILE A 40 5.18 7.95 -15.13
C ILE A 40 5.69 9.24 -14.50
N PRO A 41 6.63 9.96 -15.16
CA PRO A 41 7.15 11.21 -14.62
C PRO A 41 6.03 12.19 -14.26
N PHE A 42 6.21 12.93 -13.18
CA PHE A 42 5.25 13.85 -12.57
C PHE A 42 4.07 13.17 -11.87
N VAL A 43 3.52 12.08 -12.42
CA VAL A 43 2.48 11.30 -11.75
C VAL A 43 3.04 10.57 -10.53
N ASP A 44 4.29 10.13 -10.60
CA ASP A 44 5.01 9.50 -9.50
C ASP A 44 5.29 10.43 -8.31
N MET A 45 5.14 11.74 -8.48
CA MET A 45 5.38 12.75 -7.44
C MET A 45 4.19 12.92 -6.48
N PHE A 46 2.99 12.45 -6.83
CA PHE A 46 1.80 12.62 -5.99
C PHE A 46 1.82 11.60 -4.85
N ASN A 47 1.56 12.05 -3.62
CA ASN A 47 1.52 11.18 -2.44
C ASN A 47 0.17 10.47 -2.27
N HIS A 48 0.19 9.41 -1.46
CA HIS A 48 -0.99 8.65 -1.09
C HIS A 48 -1.83 9.34 0.00
N SER A 49 -3.15 9.25 -0.13
CA SER A 49 -4.11 9.40 0.98
C SER A 49 -5.32 8.50 0.73
N ASN A 50 -5.88 7.90 1.78
CA ASN A 50 -7.20 7.27 1.68
C ASN A 50 -8.30 8.31 1.38
N ASP A 51 -8.12 9.55 1.85
CA ASP A 51 -8.98 10.69 1.51
C ASP A 51 -8.43 11.46 0.29
N CYS A 52 -8.12 10.75 -0.79
CA CYS A 52 -7.58 11.35 -2.01
C CYS A 52 -8.53 12.43 -2.59
N ASN A 53 -7.95 13.40 -3.29
CA ASN A 53 -8.69 14.51 -3.92
C ASN A 53 -8.49 14.56 -5.44
N ALA A 54 -7.74 13.60 -5.99
CA ALA A 54 -7.61 13.37 -7.41
C ALA A 54 -7.44 11.87 -7.70
N TYR A 55 -7.63 11.50 -8.96
CA TYR A 55 -7.32 10.18 -9.48
C TYR A 55 -6.51 10.30 -10.78
N ALA A 56 -5.74 9.25 -11.07
CA ALA A 56 -4.97 9.12 -12.30
C ALA A 56 -5.68 8.19 -13.27
N CYS A 57 -5.71 8.53 -14.56
CA CYS A 57 -6.24 7.66 -15.60
C CYS A 57 -5.50 7.83 -16.92
N TRP A 58 -5.48 6.76 -17.72
CA TRP A 58 -5.04 6.80 -19.11
C TRP A 58 -6.19 7.33 -19.99
N ASP A 59 -5.94 8.39 -20.75
CA ASP A 59 -6.83 8.84 -21.81
C ASP A 59 -6.35 8.23 -23.13
N SER A 60 -7.07 7.21 -23.61
CA SER A 60 -6.78 6.52 -24.86
C SER A 60 -7.05 7.37 -26.10
N ILE A 61 -7.89 8.41 -26.02
CA ILE A 61 -8.15 9.33 -27.14
C ILE A 61 -7.00 10.32 -27.28
N ALA A 62 -6.61 10.96 -26.18
CA ALA A 62 -5.51 11.92 -26.17
C ALA A 62 -4.11 11.28 -26.03
N GLN A 63 -4.04 9.95 -25.87
CA GLN A 63 -2.82 9.17 -25.67
C GLN A 63 -1.92 9.74 -24.57
N ARG A 64 -2.51 10.08 -23.42
CA ARG A 64 -1.77 10.63 -22.27
C ARG A 64 -2.39 10.25 -20.94
N TYR A 65 -1.55 10.18 -19.91
CA TYR A 65 -2.04 10.12 -18.53
C TYR A 65 -2.64 11.47 -18.11
N LYS A 66 -3.73 11.41 -17.37
CA LYS A 66 -4.39 12.56 -16.76
C LYS A 66 -4.46 12.39 -15.25
N ILE A 67 -4.28 13.50 -14.55
CA ILE A 67 -4.65 13.64 -13.14
C ILE A 67 -5.90 14.51 -13.11
N ILE A 68 -6.98 13.98 -12.54
CA ILE A 68 -8.28 14.65 -12.49
C ILE A 68 -8.66 14.83 -11.03
N SER A 69 -8.89 16.09 -10.63
CA SER A 69 -9.41 16.38 -9.29
C SER A 69 -10.85 15.88 -9.15
N CYS A 70 -11.14 15.17 -8.07
CA CYS A 70 -12.50 14.74 -7.71
C CYS A 70 -13.10 15.57 -6.55
N LYS A 71 -12.32 16.50 -5.99
CA LYS A 71 -12.75 17.45 -4.95
C LYS A 71 -12.22 18.84 -5.26
N LEU A 72 -12.78 19.87 -4.63
CA LEU A 72 -12.21 21.21 -4.68
C LEU A 72 -10.84 21.22 -3.95
N ILE A 73 -9.81 21.71 -4.63
CA ILE A 73 -8.45 21.79 -4.07
C ILE A 73 -8.10 23.26 -3.91
N ALA A 74 -8.00 23.73 -2.67
CA ALA A 74 -7.64 25.11 -2.37
C ALA A 74 -6.19 25.40 -2.79
N ASN A 75 -5.90 26.67 -3.08
CA ASN A 75 -4.54 27.10 -3.43
C ASN A 75 -3.53 26.67 -2.35
N LYS A 76 -2.34 26.23 -2.78
CA LYS A 76 -1.26 25.71 -1.92
C LYS A 76 -1.63 24.45 -1.12
N LYS A 77 -2.74 23.78 -1.42
CA LYS A 77 -3.04 22.45 -0.86
C LYS A 77 -2.48 21.36 -1.76
N GLN A 78 -2.00 20.31 -1.12
CA GLN A 78 -1.42 19.15 -1.80
C GLN A 78 -2.51 18.35 -2.52
N ILE A 79 -2.15 17.85 -3.69
CA ILE A 79 -2.95 16.90 -4.44
C ILE A 79 -2.53 15.50 -4.00
N PHE A 80 -3.50 14.67 -3.62
CA PHE A 80 -3.29 13.30 -3.18
C PHE A 80 -4.01 12.34 -4.11
N LEU A 81 -3.33 11.25 -4.44
CA LEU A 81 -3.89 10.09 -5.13
C LEU A 81 -4.16 8.97 -4.13
N CYS A 82 -5.02 8.02 -4.50
CA CYS A 82 -5.12 6.74 -3.80
C CYS A 82 -4.29 5.70 -4.57
N TYR A 83 -3.30 5.08 -3.92
CA TYR A 83 -2.49 4.02 -4.53
C TYR A 83 -3.21 2.68 -4.56
N GLY A 84 -4.26 2.54 -3.75
CA GLY A 84 -5.02 1.30 -3.57
C GLY A 84 -5.48 1.15 -2.11
N ALA A 85 -6.30 0.14 -1.86
CA ALA A 85 -6.76 -0.23 -0.53
C ALA A 85 -5.71 -1.07 0.21
N HIS A 86 -4.58 -0.45 0.55
CA HIS A 86 -3.43 -1.10 1.19
C HIS A 86 -3.45 -0.93 2.72
N SER A 87 -3.09 -1.99 3.44
CA SER A 87 -2.80 -1.95 4.88
C SER A 87 -1.42 -1.40 5.17
N ASN A 88 -1.15 -1.03 6.43
CA ASN A 88 0.12 -0.41 6.81
C ASN A 88 1.33 -1.33 6.60
N ASP A 89 1.16 -2.66 6.71
CA ASP A 89 2.21 -3.62 6.37
C ASP A 89 2.58 -3.56 4.88
N VAL A 90 1.59 -3.49 3.98
CA VAL A 90 1.83 -3.34 2.53
C VAL A 90 2.42 -1.97 2.22
N LEU A 91 1.87 -0.88 2.78
CA LEU A 91 2.41 0.47 2.57
C LEU A 91 3.86 0.57 3.04
N TRP A 92 4.22 -0.09 4.13
CA TRP A 92 5.59 -0.06 4.63
C TRP A 92 6.52 -0.88 3.76
N MET A 93 6.14 -2.11 3.42
CA MET A 93 7.00 -3.04 2.68
C MET A 93 7.19 -2.62 1.23
N GLU A 94 6.13 -2.15 0.57
CA GLU A 94 6.15 -1.83 -0.86
C GLU A 94 6.42 -0.35 -1.14
N TYR A 95 5.97 0.55 -0.25
CA TYR A 95 6.05 2.01 -0.46
C TYR A 95 6.91 2.76 0.56
N GLY A 96 7.36 2.10 1.63
CA GLY A 96 8.28 2.69 2.62
C GLY A 96 7.63 3.66 3.62
N PHE A 97 6.31 3.63 3.82
CA PHE A 97 5.62 4.49 4.80
C PHE A 97 4.40 3.82 5.44
N THR A 98 3.87 4.40 6.51
CA THR A 98 2.58 4.00 7.11
C THR A 98 1.64 5.21 7.23
N LEU A 99 0.34 4.97 7.37
CA LEU A 99 -0.64 6.01 7.68
C LEU A 99 -1.15 5.85 9.12
N PRO A 100 -1.22 6.92 9.92
CA PRO A 100 -1.64 6.84 11.33
C PRO A 100 -3.11 6.42 11.50
N ASN A 101 -3.99 6.75 10.55
CA ASN A 101 -5.41 6.41 10.59
C ASN A 101 -5.82 5.71 9.28
N ASN A 102 -5.12 4.64 8.91
CA ASN A 102 -5.38 3.93 7.66
C ASN A 102 -6.74 3.19 7.72
N ILE A 103 -7.72 3.67 6.96
CA ILE A 103 -9.06 3.04 6.91
C ILE A 103 -9.04 1.67 6.20
N CYS A 104 -7.98 1.38 5.44
CA CYS A 104 -7.77 0.11 4.76
C CYS A 104 -6.86 -0.85 5.55
N ASN A 105 -6.52 -0.51 6.81
CA ASN A 105 -5.65 -1.35 7.62
C ASN A 105 -6.32 -2.70 7.93
N LYS A 106 -5.54 -3.77 7.84
CA LYS A 106 -6.00 -5.14 8.10
C LYS A 106 -4.80 -6.00 8.50
N VAL A 107 -5.08 -7.08 9.22
CA VAL A 107 -4.11 -8.13 9.53
C VAL A 107 -4.60 -9.41 8.88
N ASN A 108 -3.73 -10.08 8.11
CA ASN A 108 -4.06 -11.37 7.54
C ASN A 108 -3.97 -12.45 8.63
N ILE A 109 -5.09 -13.14 8.87
CA ILE A 109 -5.17 -14.28 9.76
C ILE A 109 -5.31 -15.54 8.89
N SER A 110 -4.47 -16.56 9.13
CA SER A 110 -4.50 -17.79 8.34
C SER A 110 -5.85 -18.50 8.45
N HIS A 111 -6.27 -19.18 7.37
CA HIS A 111 -7.56 -19.87 7.29
C HIS A 111 -7.78 -20.94 8.37
N GLU A 112 -6.71 -21.47 8.98
CA GLU A 112 -6.81 -22.39 10.12
C GLU A 112 -7.56 -21.78 11.32
N VAL A 113 -7.66 -20.45 11.39
CA VAL A 113 -8.37 -19.70 12.43
C VAL A 113 -9.81 -19.38 12.03
N ASN A 114 -10.19 -19.42 10.75
CA ASN A 114 -11.47 -18.89 10.28
C ASN A 114 -12.66 -19.85 10.49
N ASN A 115 -12.43 -21.14 10.69
CA ASN A 115 -13.49 -22.16 10.88
C ASN A 115 -13.96 -22.30 12.33
N VAL A 116 -13.88 -21.22 13.09
CA VAL A 116 -13.80 -21.30 14.54
C VAL A 116 -14.91 -20.45 15.15
N GLU A 117 -15.87 -21.10 15.82
CA GLU A 117 -16.99 -20.46 16.53
C GLU A 117 -16.53 -19.23 17.34
N SER A 118 -17.40 -18.23 17.51
CA SER A 118 -17.06 -16.91 18.04
C SER A 118 -16.25 -16.95 19.35
N GLU A 119 -16.54 -17.90 20.25
CA GLU A 119 -15.80 -18.04 21.51
C GLU A 119 -14.34 -18.48 21.30
N ILE A 120 -14.11 -19.41 20.38
CA ILE A 120 -12.76 -19.88 20.06
C ILE A 120 -12.04 -18.79 19.23
N SER A 121 -12.75 -18.05 18.36
CA SER A 121 -12.19 -16.88 17.66
C SER A 121 -11.68 -15.83 18.66
N MET A 122 -12.45 -15.54 19.72
CA MET A 122 -12.01 -14.65 20.80
C MET A 122 -10.80 -15.20 21.56
N LYS A 123 -10.75 -16.51 21.83
CA LYS A 123 -9.56 -17.14 22.43
C LYS A 123 -8.33 -16.99 21.53
N ILE A 124 -8.48 -17.14 20.21
CA ILE A 124 -7.40 -16.97 19.25
C ILE A 124 -6.95 -15.50 19.21
N LEU A 125 -7.88 -14.53 19.14
CA LEU A 125 -7.55 -13.10 19.18
C LEU A 125 -6.82 -12.73 20.48
N LYS A 126 -7.27 -13.22 21.64
CA LYS A 126 -6.56 -13.01 22.92
C LYS A 126 -5.15 -13.58 22.88
N ARG A 127 -4.98 -14.81 22.38
CA ARG A 127 -3.68 -15.47 22.27
C ARG A 127 -2.75 -14.77 21.27
N LEU A 128 -3.28 -14.27 20.15
CA LEU A 128 -2.55 -13.45 19.19
C LEU A 128 -2.11 -12.14 19.85
N ARG A 129 -3.01 -11.41 20.52
CA ARG A 129 -2.66 -10.19 21.26
C ARG A 129 -1.52 -10.44 22.24
N GLU A 130 -1.61 -11.49 23.05
CA GLU A 130 -0.55 -11.86 24.01
C GLU A 130 0.77 -12.19 23.31
N HIS A 131 0.72 -12.96 22.23
CA HIS A 131 1.92 -13.29 21.45
C HIS A 131 2.60 -12.05 20.89
N PHE A 132 1.82 -11.14 20.30
CA PHE A 132 2.35 -9.91 19.71
C PHE A 132 2.88 -8.99 20.80
N LYS A 133 2.17 -8.79 21.92
CA LYS A 133 2.67 -8.01 23.07
C LYS A 133 3.98 -8.58 23.61
N LYS A 134 4.08 -9.89 23.79
CA LYS A 134 5.29 -10.56 24.28
C LYS A 134 6.50 -10.37 23.36
N LYS A 135 6.27 -10.25 22.05
CA LYS A 135 7.34 -10.04 21.06
C LYS A 135 7.70 -8.57 20.84
N ALA A 136 6.93 -7.62 21.37
CA ALA A 136 7.10 -6.19 21.10
C ALA A 136 8.51 -5.67 21.46
N ASP A 137 9.11 -6.19 22.52
CA ASP A 137 10.46 -5.80 22.96
C ASP A 137 11.58 -6.32 22.04
N CYS A 138 11.29 -7.37 21.25
CA CYS A 138 12.23 -7.94 20.29
C CYS A 138 12.13 -7.29 18.90
N VAL A 139 11.17 -6.39 18.69
CA VAL A 139 10.96 -5.74 17.40
C VAL A 139 11.97 -4.61 17.23
N PRO A 140 12.75 -4.57 16.13
CA PRO A 140 13.67 -3.46 15.88
C PRO A 140 12.93 -2.12 15.90
N PRO A 141 13.54 -1.03 16.42
CA PRO A 141 12.85 0.26 16.61
C PRO A 141 12.12 0.78 15.38
N LYS A 142 12.68 0.56 14.18
CA LYS A 142 12.08 0.99 12.91
C LYS A 142 10.77 0.30 12.54
N PHE A 143 10.44 -0.83 13.17
CA PHE A 143 9.19 -1.57 12.93
C PHE A 143 8.22 -1.49 14.11
N GLN A 144 8.57 -0.76 15.16
CA GLN A 144 7.82 -0.80 16.42
C GLN A 144 6.43 -0.17 16.26
N SER A 145 6.29 0.87 15.44
CA SER A 145 5.00 1.46 15.08
C SER A 145 4.07 0.47 14.38
N LEU A 146 4.58 -0.24 13.36
CA LEU A 146 3.83 -1.29 12.66
C LEU A 146 3.37 -2.41 13.58
N TRP A 147 4.24 -2.81 14.50
CA TRP A 147 3.91 -3.86 15.46
C TRP A 147 2.83 -3.43 16.44
N ILE A 148 2.90 -2.18 16.93
CA ILE A 148 1.87 -1.59 17.78
C ILE A 148 0.55 -1.46 17.00
N ASP A 149 0.59 -1.02 15.74
CA ASP A 149 -0.58 -0.94 14.87
C ASP A 149 -1.25 -2.31 14.75
N GLN A 150 -0.48 -3.39 14.51
CA GLN A 150 -1.03 -4.75 14.44
C GLN A 150 -1.69 -5.20 15.75
N ILE A 151 -1.10 -4.86 16.90
CA ILE A 151 -1.71 -5.13 18.21
C ILE A 151 -3.03 -4.36 18.36
N SER A 152 -3.08 -3.09 17.96
CA SER A 152 -4.30 -2.27 18.06
C SER A 152 -5.44 -2.82 17.21
N ILE A 153 -5.15 -3.35 16.02
CA ILE A 153 -6.17 -3.98 15.17
C ILE A 153 -6.79 -5.19 15.87
N ILE A 154 -5.97 -6.04 16.49
CA ILE A 154 -6.46 -7.20 17.24
C ILE A 154 -7.32 -6.74 18.44
N GLU A 155 -6.91 -5.66 19.13
CA GLU A 155 -7.64 -5.12 20.28
C GLU A 155 -9.02 -4.55 19.95
N ILE A 156 -9.28 -4.13 18.71
CA ILE A 156 -10.63 -3.67 18.29
C ILE A 156 -11.67 -4.80 18.38
N PHE A 157 -11.25 -6.05 18.22
CA PHE A 157 -12.14 -7.21 18.23
C PHE A 157 -12.27 -7.86 19.62
N LEU A 158 -11.60 -7.32 20.66
CA LEU A 158 -11.53 -7.89 22.01
C LEU A 158 -12.31 -7.10 23.05
#